data_AF-A0AAD1T852-F1
#
_entry.id   AF-A0AAD1T852-F1
#
_cell.length_a   1.000
_cell.length_b   1.000
_cell.length_c   1.000
_cell.angle_alpha   90.00
_cell.angle_beta   90.00
_cell.angle_gamma   90.00
#
_symmetry.space_group_name_H-M   'P 1'
#
loop_
_entity.id
_entity.type
_entity.pdbx_description
1 polymer ?
#
loop_
_entity_poly.entity_id
_entity_poly.type
_entity_poly.pdbx_seq_one_letter_code
_entity_poly.pdbx_strand_id
1 'polypeptide(L)'
;MPDIDTLMQEWPPEFEELLGKVGLPTADLDCDLPTYIDVICGILDIPVYKNRIQSLHVLFSVYSEFKNSQHFKALANGNKGRGTSGNTAPPTGDTDDLHVN
;
A
#
# COMPACT_ATOMS: atom_id res chain seq x y z
N MET A 1 -6.24 23.96 -1.70
CA MET A 1 -5.89 22.58 -1.34
C MET A 1 -6.01 21.73 -2.59
N PRO A 2 -5.11 20.78 -2.85
CA PRO A 2 -5.31 19.78 -3.90
C PRO A 2 -6.60 18.99 -3.64
N ASP A 3 -7.21 18.48 -4.71
CA ASP A 3 -8.39 17.63 -4.61
C ASP A 3 -8.02 16.24 -4.07
N ILE A 4 -8.94 15.64 -3.31
CA ILE A 4 -8.72 14.33 -2.68
C ILE A 4 -8.46 13.25 -3.74
N ASP A 5 -9.17 13.30 -4.86
CA ASP A 5 -8.99 12.35 -5.96
C ASP A 5 -7.58 12.40 -6.57
N THR A 6 -6.96 13.59 -6.61
CA THR A 6 -5.58 13.74 -7.09
C THR A 6 -4.58 13.08 -6.13
N LEU A 7 -4.81 13.20 -4.83
CA LEU A 7 -3.95 12.58 -3.81
C LEU A 7 -4.13 11.06 -3.69
N MET A 8 -5.23 10.52 -4.21
CA MET A 8 -5.48 9.07 -4.26
C MET A 8 -4.92 8.40 -5.52
N GLN A 9 -4.32 9.16 -6.44
CA GLN A 9 -3.67 8.60 -7.62
C GLN A 9 -2.48 7.72 -7.24
N GLU A 10 -2.15 6.76 -8.12
CA GLU A 10 -0.95 5.93 -7.95
C GLU A 10 0.31 6.80 -7.99
N TRP A 11 1.27 6.48 -7.11
CA TRP A 11 2.55 7.18 -7.07
C TRP A 11 3.36 6.91 -8.34
N PRO A 12 4.17 7.87 -8.81
CA PRO A 12 5.13 7.61 -9.88
C PRO A 12 6.04 6.41 -9.51
N PRO A 13 6.38 5.51 -10.46
CA PRO A 13 7.15 4.30 -10.16
C PRO A 13 8.48 4.56 -9.43
N GLU A 14 9.19 5.63 -9.82
CA GLU A 14 10.45 6.04 -9.20
C GLU A 14 10.25 6.45 -7.73
N PHE A 15 9.13 7.11 -7.44
CA PHE A 15 8.78 7.54 -6.10
C PHE A 15 8.31 6.37 -5.24
N GLU A 16 7.48 5.49 -5.80
CA GLU A 16 7.03 4.26 -5.12
C GLU A 16 8.22 3.35 -4.76
N GLU A 17 9.17 3.17 -5.66
CA GLU A 17 10.39 2.38 -5.39
C GLU A 17 11.22 2.99 -4.27
N LEU A 18 11.38 4.31 -4.27
CA LEU A 18 12.12 5.02 -3.22
C LEU A 18 11.41 4.91 -1.87
N LEU A 19 10.10 5.08 -1.85
CA LEU A 19 9.27 4.98 -0.66
C LEU A 19 9.28 3.55 -0.09
N GLY A 20 9.33 2.54 -0.95
CA GLY A 20 9.48 1.14 -0.53
C GLY A 20 10.84 0.83 0.12
N LYS A 21 11.89 1.58 -0.20
CA LYS A 21 13.23 1.40 0.38
C LYS A 21 13.44 2.21 1.66
N VAL A 22 13.01 3.47 1.66
CA VAL A 22 13.30 4.44 2.72
C VAL A 22 12.15 4.53 3.74
N GLY A 23 10.93 4.26 3.30
CA GLY A 23 9.72 4.47 4.10
C GLY A 23 9.39 5.95 4.31
N LEU A 24 8.27 6.20 4.97
CA LEU A 24 7.97 7.53 5.50
C LEU A 24 8.82 7.78 6.76
N PRO A 25 9.19 9.05 7.04
CA PRO A 25 9.85 9.41 8.29
C PRO A 25 9.06 8.89 9.48
N THR A 26 9.76 8.31 10.46
CA THR A 26 9.18 7.88 11.73
C THR A 26 9.25 9.00 12.77
N ALA A 27 8.65 8.78 13.94
CA ALA A 27 8.74 9.69 15.08
C ALA A 27 10.17 9.84 15.65
N ASP A 28 11.14 9.08 15.13
CA ASP A 28 12.56 9.18 15.49
C ASP A 28 13.25 10.37 14.82
N LEU A 29 12.55 11.08 13.91
CA LEU A 29 13.07 12.29 13.29
C LEU A 29 13.22 13.39 14.34
N ASP A 30 14.45 13.88 14.56
CA ASP A 30 14.79 14.92 15.53
C ASP A 30 14.29 16.30 15.09
N CYS A 31 12.99 16.52 15.19
CA CYS A 31 12.31 17.78 14.87
C CYS A 31 11.08 18.00 15.75
N ASP A 32 10.63 19.25 15.83
CA ASP A 32 9.40 19.61 16.51
C ASP A 32 8.16 19.19 15.70
N LEU A 33 7.04 18.98 16.40
CA LEU A 33 5.79 18.52 15.81
C LEU A 33 5.32 19.36 14.60
N PRO A 34 5.36 20.71 14.63
CA PRO A 34 5.02 21.53 13.47
C PRO A 34 5.89 21.22 12.25
N THR A 35 7.20 21.06 12.42
CA THR A 35 8.11 20.69 11.33
C THR A 35 7.87 19.27 10.85
N TYR A 36 7.59 18.33 11.74
CA TYR A 36 7.21 16.97 11.36
C TYR A 36 5.95 16.97 10.48
N ILE A 37 4.92 17.75 10.84
CA ILE A 37 3.71 17.92 10.03
C ILE A 37 4.05 18.48 8.65
N ASP A 38 4.91 19.49 8.58
CA ASP A 38 5.30 20.13 7.33
C ASP A 38 6.07 19.17 6.42
N VAL A 39 6.95 18.33 6.98
CA VAL A 39 7.68 17.28 6.25
C VAL A 39 6.71 16.25 5.68
N ILE A 40 5.80 15.70 6.50
CA ILE A 40 4.85 14.69 6.04
C ILE A 40 3.89 15.26 4.99
N CYS A 41 3.37 16.47 5.20
CA CYS A 41 2.53 17.15 4.22
C CYS A 41 3.29 17.41 2.91
N GLY A 42 4.57 17.79 2.99
CA GLY A 42 5.42 17.98 1.82
C GLY A 42 5.66 16.70 1.02
N ILE A 43 5.89 15.56 1.69
CA ILE A 43 6.05 14.26 1.02
C ILE A 43 4.77 13.83 0.30
N LEU A 44 3.61 14.19 0.85
CA LEU A 44 2.29 13.82 0.32
C LEU A 44 1.73 14.85 -0.67
N ASP A 45 2.55 15.78 -1.18
CA ASP A 45 2.13 16.87 -2.06
C ASP A 45 0.99 17.76 -1.50
N ILE A 46 0.89 17.86 -0.17
CA ILE A 46 -0.07 18.72 0.53
C ILE A 46 0.62 20.04 0.89
N PRO A 47 0.29 21.16 0.22
CA PRO A 47 0.87 22.45 0.56
C PRO A 47 0.46 22.88 1.97
N VAL A 48 1.43 23.37 2.74
CA VAL A 48 1.21 23.98 4.05
C VAL A 48 1.30 25.50 3.90
N TYR A 49 0.20 26.18 4.26
CA TYR A 49 0.12 27.64 4.25
C TYR A 49 0.24 28.17 5.69
N LYS A 50 -0.49 29.25 6.03
CA LYS A 50 -0.48 29.85 7.38
C LYS A 50 -1.10 28.94 8.46
N ASN A 51 -1.97 28.01 8.08
CA ASN A 51 -2.68 27.14 9.01
C ASN A 51 -2.51 25.67 8.61
N ARG A 52 -1.90 24.89 9.51
CA ARG A 52 -1.64 23.45 9.34
C ARG A 52 -2.90 22.60 9.50
N ILE A 53 -3.94 23.12 10.17
CA ILE A 53 -5.18 22.38 10.42
C ILE A 53 -5.86 21.98 9.12
N GLN A 54 -5.84 22.84 8.10
CA GLN A 54 -6.42 22.48 6.80
C GLN A 54 -5.61 21.39 6.10
N SER A 55 -4.28 21.46 6.15
CA SER A 55 -3.40 20.44 5.54
C SER A 55 -3.59 19.08 6.24
N LEU A 56 -3.70 19.10 7.57
CA LEU A 56 -4.03 17.92 8.37
C LEU A 56 -5.43 17.38 8.07
N HIS A 57 -6.41 18.25 7.83
CA HIS A 57 -7.75 17.81 7.44
C HIS A 57 -7.68 17.02 6.11
N VAL A 58 -6.98 17.52 5.10
CA VAL A 58 -6.79 16.80 3.83
C VAL A 58 -6.10 15.47 4.05
N LEU A 59 -5.03 15.44 4.85
CA LEU A 59 -4.31 14.21 5.20
C LEU A 59 -5.27 13.16 5.79
N PHE A 60 -6.11 13.55 6.76
CA PHE A 60 -7.07 12.64 7.38
C PHE A 60 -8.24 12.28 6.47
N SER A 61 -8.69 13.20 5.60
CA SER A 61 -9.72 12.91 4.60
C SER A 61 -9.24 11.84 3.62
N VAL A 62 -8.03 11.98 3.07
CA VAL A 62 -7.42 10.96 2.20
C VAL A 62 -7.31 9.63 2.94
N TYR A 63 -6.82 9.62 4.18
CA TYR A 63 -6.77 8.40 5.00
C TYR A 63 -8.15 7.75 5.20
N SER A 64 -9.19 8.56 5.43
CA SER A 64 -10.56 8.08 5.59
C SER A 64 -11.08 7.45 4.30
N GLU A 65 -10.85 8.08 3.15
CA GLU A 65 -11.21 7.55 1.84
C GLU A 65 -10.51 6.21 1.53
N PHE A 66 -9.22 6.09 1.88
CA PHE A 66 -8.49 4.82 1.80
C PHE A 66 -9.07 3.73 2.71
N LYS A 67 -9.57 4.09 3.90
CA LYS A 67 -10.22 3.15 4.82
C LYS A 67 -11.63 2.76 4.39
N ASN A 68 -12.34 3.66 3.71
CA ASN A 68 -13.74 3.47 3.32
C ASN A 68 -13.88 2.76 1.95
N SER A 69 -12.94 2.96 1.03
CA SER A 69 -12.96 2.32 -0.28
C SER A 69 -12.72 0.79 -0.21
N GLN A 70 -13.70 0.00 -0.66
CA GLN A 70 -13.59 -1.47 -0.72
C GLN A 70 -12.57 -1.94 -1.78
N HIS A 71 -12.33 -1.13 -2.82
CA HIS A 71 -11.36 -1.41 -3.88
C HIS A 71 -9.91 -1.50 -3.37
N PHE A 72 -9.52 -0.69 -2.37
CA PHE A 72 -8.16 -0.71 -1.80
C PHE A 72 -7.94 -1.85 -0.80
N LYS A 73 -8.99 -2.23 -0.05
CA LYS A 73 -8.95 -3.42 0.82
C LYS A 73 -8.72 -4.72 0.02
N ALA A 74 -9.27 -4.80 -1.19
CA ALA A 74 -9.07 -5.95 -2.07
C ALA A 74 -7.66 -6.00 -2.67
N LEU A 75 -7.06 -4.85 -3.04
CA LEU A 75 -5.69 -4.79 -3.58
C LEU A 75 -4.64 -5.12 -2.51
N ALA A 76 -4.77 -4.57 -1.30
CA ALA A 76 -3.88 -4.85 -0.17
C ALA A 76 -3.97 -6.32 0.31
N ASN A 77 -5.16 -6.93 0.27
CA ASN A 77 -5.35 -8.34 0.62
C ASN A 77 -5.04 -9.30 -0.54
N GLY A 78 -5.08 -8.84 -1.79
CA GLY A 78 -4.88 -9.65 -3.00
C GLY A 78 -3.44 -10.14 -3.20
N ASN A 79 -2.46 -9.51 -2.55
CA ASN A 79 -1.05 -9.93 -2.63
C ASN A 79 -0.72 -11.17 -1.78
N LYS A 80 -1.71 -11.77 -1.08
CA LYS A 80 -1.54 -12.98 -0.25
C LYS A 80 -2.05 -14.27 -0.91
N GLY A 81 -2.31 -14.29 -2.22
CA GLY A 81 -3.09 -15.39 -2.81
C GLY A 81 -2.77 -15.81 -4.24
N ARG A 82 -1.61 -15.48 -4.81
CA ARG A 82 -1.29 -15.90 -6.18
C ARG A 82 0.03 -16.67 -6.29
N GLY A 83 0.18 -17.67 -5.42
CA GLY A 83 0.92 -18.89 -5.74
C GLY A 83 -0.06 -19.87 -6.40
N THR A 84 0.12 -20.06 -7.69
CA THR A 84 -0.73 -20.80 -8.64
C THR A 84 -1.20 -22.17 -8.13
N SER A 85 -2.52 -22.35 -8.03
CA SER A 85 -3.17 -23.64 -8.30
C SER A 85 -2.96 -23.95 -9.79
N GLY A 86 -2.03 -24.87 -10.09
CA GLY A 86 -2.07 -25.68 -11.29
C GLY A 86 -2.65 -27.04 -10.91
N ASN A 87 -3.93 -27.25 -11.21
CA ASN A 87 -4.54 -28.57 -11.20
C ASN A 87 -3.74 -29.51 -12.13
N THR A 88 -3.22 -30.61 -11.60
CA THR A 88 -3.14 -31.88 -12.33
C THR A 88 -3.95 -32.91 -11.56
N ALA A 89 -4.97 -33.44 -12.24
CA ALA A 89 -5.96 -34.40 -11.75
C ALA A 89 -5.34 -35.78 -11.38
N PRO A 90 -6.11 -36.71 -10.77
CA PRO A 90 -5.66 -37.78 -9.86
C PRO A 90 -5.17 -39.08 -10.56
N PRO A 91 -4.63 -40.08 -9.81
CA PRO A 91 -3.84 -41.19 -10.36
C PRO A 91 -4.73 -42.32 -10.89
N THR A 92 -4.42 -42.88 -12.05
CA THR A 92 -5.03 -44.13 -12.52
C THR A 92 -4.12 -44.90 -13.50
N GLY A 93 -3.79 -46.14 -13.12
CA GLY A 93 -3.70 -47.28 -14.04
C GLY A 93 -2.33 -47.67 -14.61
N ASP A 94 -1.82 -48.80 -14.10
CA ASP A 94 -0.97 -49.80 -14.78
C ASP A 94 0.51 -49.52 -15.05
N THR A 95 1.36 -50.14 -14.22
CA THR A 95 2.39 -51.11 -14.68
C THR A 95 2.88 -51.96 -13.50
N ASP A 96 2.51 -53.23 -13.55
CA ASP A 96 3.21 -54.46 -13.15
C ASP A 96 4.38 -54.39 -12.14
N ASP A 97 4.19 -54.97 -10.93
CA ASP A 97 5.30 -55.59 -10.19
C ASP A 97 4.84 -56.86 -9.46
N LEU A 98 5.17 -57.97 -10.12
CA LEU A 98 5.41 -59.34 -9.65
C LEU A 98 5.38 -59.56 -8.13
N HIS A 99 4.37 -60.28 -7.64
CA HIS A 99 4.50 -61.09 -6.43
C HIS A 99 3.97 -62.52 -6.69
N VAL A 100 4.92 -63.45 -6.80
CA VAL A 100 4.96 -64.78 -6.18
C VAL A 100 3.59 -65.36 -5.82
N ASN A 101 3.15 -66.37 -6.57
CA ASN A 101 3.07 -67.76 -6.09
C ASN A 101 2.90 -68.76 -7.24
#